data_AF-A0A8T7B8X9-F1
#
_entry.id   AF-A0A8T7B8X9-F1
#
_cell.length_a   1.000
_cell.length_b   1.000
_cell.length_c   1.000
_cell.angle_alpha   90.00
_cell.angle_beta   90.00
_cell.angle_gamma   90.00
#
_symmetry.space_group_name_H-M   'P 1'
#
loop_
_entity.id
_entity.type
_entity.pdbx_description
1 polymer ?
#
loop_
_entity_poly.entity_id
_entity_poly.type
_entity_poly.pdbx_seq_one_letter_code
_entity_poly.pdbx_strand_id
1 'polypeptide(L)'
;MQFFVDDLYGTKDFGQRDKDFEKVFPLMRSVLPPAAVEVMIESSELHALTQALDGEMAKQFAGGSSLNAEGYVRLYVDTGMRDERKRQIRSLVSIGRRLEDLVRRPGIGTTIKLANIPAKMLGFGKLHNFIQRGFKAFHQIPPEAKIFNAISLRERFIMEQLFDGASSSKWWGARAAEQTQTATVIQHA
;
A
#
# COMPACT_ATOMS: atom_id res chain seq x y z
N MET A 1 5.06 12.48 -2.30
CA MET A 1 3.95 12.16 -1.37
C MET A 1 2.58 12.07 -2.04
N GLN A 2 2.22 12.99 -2.96
CA GLN A 2 0.89 13.01 -3.61
C GLN A 2 0.46 11.67 -4.24
N PHE A 3 1.38 10.95 -4.89
CA PHE A 3 1.11 9.62 -5.47
C PHE A 3 0.52 8.63 -4.44
N PHE A 4 1.07 8.56 -3.22
CA PHE A 4 0.56 7.62 -2.22
C PHE A 4 -0.86 7.98 -1.79
N VAL A 5 -1.16 9.26 -1.68
CA VAL A 5 -2.49 9.75 -1.26
C VAL A 5 -3.52 9.57 -2.39
N ASP A 6 -3.18 9.94 -3.62
CA ASP A 6 -4.16 10.01 -4.70
C ASP A 6 -4.30 8.70 -5.50
N ASP A 7 -3.20 7.98 -5.66
CA ASP A 7 -3.10 6.81 -6.55
C ASP A 7 -3.08 5.47 -5.79
N LEU A 8 -2.80 5.46 -4.47
CA LEU A 8 -2.83 4.25 -3.64
C LEU A 8 -3.92 4.28 -2.56
N TYR A 9 -4.11 5.40 -1.88
CA TYR A 9 -5.10 5.55 -0.79
C TYR A 9 -6.31 6.43 -1.15
N GLY A 10 -6.39 6.89 -2.40
CA GLY A 10 -7.43 7.81 -2.84
C GLY A 10 -8.81 7.16 -2.85
N THR A 11 -9.86 7.95 -2.74
CA THR A 11 -11.26 7.47 -2.76
C THR A 11 -11.78 7.12 -4.16
N LYS A 12 -10.88 6.93 -5.13
CA LYS A 12 -11.22 6.64 -6.54
C LYS A 12 -11.47 5.14 -6.72
N ASP A 13 -12.30 4.78 -7.70
CA ASP A 13 -12.48 3.39 -8.10
C ASP A 13 -11.20 2.84 -8.75
N PHE A 14 -10.53 1.93 -8.05
CA PHE A 14 -9.32 1.25 -8.52
C PHE A 14 -9.62 -0.04 -9.31
N GLY A 15 -10.87 -0.47 -9.41
CA GLY A 15 -11.24 -1.74 -10.04
C GLY A 15 -10.83 -1.85 -11.51
N GLN A 16 -10.77 -0.73 -12.24
CA GLN A 16 -10.28 -0.71 -13.61
C GLN A 16 -8.76 -0.94 -13.69
N ARG A 17 -7.97 -0.39 -12.75
CA ARG A 17 -6.51 -0.59 -12.69
C ARG A 17 -6.19 -2.06 -12.47
N ASP A 18 -6.90 -2.70 -11.54
CA ASP A 18 -6.62 -4.08 -11.15
C ASP A 18 -6.99 -5.03 -12.30
N LYS A 19 -8.13 -4.81 -12.99
CA LYS A 19 -8.49 -5.52 -14.23
C LYS A 19 -7.49 -5.32 -15.36
N ASP A 20 -6.96 -4.12 -15.53
CA ASP A 20 -5.92 -3.84 -16.54
C ASP A 20 -4.61 -4.54 -16.16
N PHE A 21 -4.29 -4.63 -14.85
CA PHE A 21 -3.11 -5.33 -14.36
C PHE A 21 -3.17 -6.84 -14.62
N GLU A 22 -4.31 -7.48 -14.35
CA GLU A 22 -4.54 -8.90 -14.63
C GLU A 22 -4.32 -9.25 -16.12
N LYS A 23 -4.87 -8.43 -17.02
CA LYS A 23 -4.73 -8.63 -18.47
C LYS A 23 -3.30 -8.48 -18.97
N VAL A 24 -2.53 -7.60 -18.34
CA VAL A 24 -1.16 -7.24 -18.75
C VAL A 24 -0.12 -8.10 -18.06
N PHE A 25 -0.48 -8.83 -16.99
CA PHE A 25 0.43 -9.65 -16.22
C PHE A 25 1.30 -10.62 -17.07
N PRO A 26 0.75 -11.36 -18.07
CA PRO A 26 1.57 -12.24 -18.91
C PRO A 26 2.59 -11.48 -19.75
N LEU A 27 2.21 -10.31 -20.27
CA LEU A 27 3.09 -9.43 -21.05
C LEU A 27 4.15 -8.76 -20.15
N MET A 28 3.77 -8.35 -18.95
CA MET A 28 4.72 -7.76 -17.98
C MET A 28 5.76 -8.79 -17.56
N ARG A 29 5.37 -10.06 -17.35
CA ARG A 29 6.31 -11.13 -17.01
C ARG A 29 7.37 -11.37 -18.10
N SER A 30 7.02 -11.21 -19.38
CA SER A 30 7.97 -11.45 -20.47
C SER A 30 8.90 -10.27 -20.75
N VAL A 31 8.53 -9.06 -20.34
CA VAL A 31 9.27 -7.82 -20.66
C VAL A 31 10.02 -7.25 -19.45
N LEU A 32 9.56 -7.50 -18.23
CA LEU A 32 10.16 -6.92 -17.04
C LEU A 32 11.44 -7.64 -16.58
N PRO A 33 12.38 -6.91 -15.96
CA PRO A 33 13.52 -7.53 -15.29
C PRO A 33 13.06 -8.55 -14.23
N PRO A 34 13.80 -9.64 -13.98
CA PRO A 34 13.43 -10.65 -12.99
C PRO A 34 13.08 -10.07 -11.61
N ALA A 35 13.86 -9.10 -11.13
CA ALA A 35 13.60 -8.42 -9.85
C ALA A 35 12.25 -7.67 -9.79
N ALA A 36 11.79 -7.14 -10.93
CA ALA A 36 10.48 -6.50 -10.99
C ALA A 36 9.34 -7.54 -11.01
N VAL A 37 9.57 -8.70 -11.65
CA VAL A 37 8.62 -9.83 -11.62
C VAL A 37 8.45 -10.39 -10.21
N GLU A 38 9.55 -10.56 -9.46
CA GLU A 38 9.50 -10.97 -8.05
C GLU A 38 8.65 -10.01 -7.21
N VAL A 39 8.86 -8.69 -7.35
CA VAL A 39 8.08 -7.67 -6.64
C VAL A 39 6.60 -7.76 -7.00
N MET A 40 6.25 -8.00 -8.27
CA MET A 40 4.85 -8.16 -8.66
C MET A 40 4.22 -9.40 -8.03
N ILE A 41 4.93 -10.53 -7.99
CA ILE A 41 4.44 -11.76 -7.37
C ILE A 41 4.23 -11.52 -5.87
N GLU A 42 5.23 -10.99 -5.16
CA GLU A 42 5.11 -10.66 -3.72
C GLU A 42 3.94 -9.69 -3.46
N SER A 43 3.74 -8.70 -4.34
CA SER A 43 2.64 -7.73 -4.23
C SER A 43 1.27 -8.37 -4.44
N SER A 44 1.16 -9.32 -5.38
CA SER A 44 -0.07 -10.09 -5.60
C SER A 44 -0.41 -10.96 -4.39
N GLU A 45 0.59 -11.64 -3.81
CA GLU A 45 0.42 -12.42 -2.58
C GLU A 45 -0.01 -11.55 -1.40
N LEU A 46 0.59 -10.37 -1.24
CA LEU A 46 0.18 -9.41 -0.22
C LEU A 46 -1.26 -8.93 -0.44
N HIS A 47 -1.64 -8.66 -1.69
CA HIS A 47 -3.00 -8.25 -2.02
C HIS A 47 -4.02 -9.34 -1.68
N ALA A 48 -3.76 -10.60 -2.08
CA ALA A 48 -4.61 -11.74 -1.75
C ALA A 48 -4.73 -11.96 -0.24
N LEU A 49 -3.62 -11.85 0.50
CA LEU A 49 -3.63 -11.92 1.97
C LEU A 49 -4.48 -10.81 2.58
N THR A 50 -4.35 -9.58 2.07
CA THR A 50 -5.14 -8.43 2.54
C THR A 50 -6.63 -8.66 2.31
N GLN A 51 -7.02 -9.13 1.12
CA GLN A 51 -8.41 -9.47 0.81
C GLN A 51 -8.96 -10.60 1.69
N ALA A 52 -8.17 -11.64 1.95
CA ALA A 52 -8.60 -12.74 2.82
C ALA A 52 -8.87 -12.26 4.25
N LEU A 53 -7.97 -11.44 4.79
CA LEU A 53 -8.08 -10.85 6.12
C LEU A 53 -9.28 -9.90 6.23
N ASP A 54 -9.49 -9.04 5.24
CA ASP A 54 -10.62 -8.10 5.21
C ASP A 54 -11.94 -8.82 4.98
N GLY A 55 -11.93 -9.88 4.17
CA GLY A 55 -13.08 -10.75 3.95
C GLY A 55 -13.55 -11.44 5.24
N GLU A 56 -12.62 -11.87 6.10
CA GLU A 56 -13.00 -12.45 7.39
C GLU A 56 -13.63 -11.41 8.34
N MET A 57 -13.06 -10.20 8.40
CA MET A 57 -13.68 -9.10 9.14
C MET A 57 -15.07 -8.75 8.60
N ALA A 58 -15.25 -8.73 7.28
CA ALA A 58 -16.52 -8.43 6.63
C ALA A 58 -17.60 -9.48 6.93
N LYS A 59 -17.24 -10.77 6.97
CA LYS A 59 -18.18 -11.85 7.35
C LYS A 59 -18.68 -11.66 8.77
N GLN A 60 -17.80 -11.31 9.72
CA GLN A 60 -18.17 -11.08 11.11
C GLN A 60 -18.98 -9.79 11.29
N PHE A 61 -18.73 -8.77 10.47
CA PHE A 61 -19.43 -7.49 10.53
C PHE A 61 -20.89 -7.54 10.06
N ALA A 62 -21.39 -8.63 9.45
CA ALA A 62 -22.66 -8.72 8.73
C ALA A 62 -23.97 -8.44 9.54
N GLY A 63 -23.92 -7.73 10.66
CA GLY A 63 -25.05 -7.16 11.42
C GLY A 63 -25.08 -5.62 11.44
N GLY A 64 -25.64 -5.02 10.38
CA GLY A 64 -26.48 -3.80 10.35
C GLY A 64 -26.04 -2.45 10.96
N SER A 65 -24.97 -2.37 11.73
CA SER A 65 -24.55 -1.13 12.42
C SER A 65 -23.57 -0.34 11.57
N SER A 66 -23.44 0.97 11.74
CA SER A 66 -22.33 1.72 11.14
C SER A 66 -21.01 1.27 11.78
N LEU A 67 -20.00 0.97 10.95
CA LEU A 67 -18.68 0.58 11.43
C LEU A 67 -17.97 1.80 12.03
N ASN A 68 -17.88 1.86 13.35
CA ASN A 68 -17.08 2.85 14.06
C ASN A 68 -15.69 2.28 14.41
N ALA A 69 -14.82 3.13 14.95
CA ALA A 69 -13.45 2.75 15.30
C ALA A 69 -13.37 1.59 16.32
N GLU A 70 -14.23 1.59 17.33
CA GLU A 70 -14.28 0.53 18.34
C GLU A 70 -14.73 -0.80 17.74
N GLY A 71 -15.78 -0.77 16.91
CA GLY A 71 -16.26 -1.93 16.16
C GLY A 71 -15.21 -2.50 15.23
N TYR A 72 -14.46 -1.64 14.52
CA TYR A 72 -13.34 -2.08 13.68
C TYR A 72 -12.25 -2.78 14.50
N VAL A 73 -11.81 -2.19 15.61
CA VAL A 73 -10.78 -2.79 16.47
C VAL A 73 -11.27 -4.12 17.04
N ARG A 74 -12.52 -4.19 17.50
CA ARG A 74 -13.12 -5.42 17.98
C ARG A 74 -13.10 -6.50 16.90
N LEU A 75 -13.58 -6.23 15.70
CA LEU A 75 -13.54 -7.19 14.59
C LEU A 75 -12.10 -7.60 14.23
N TYR A 76 -11.17 -6.65 14.24
CA TYR A 76 -9.76 -6.91 13.94
C TYR A 76 -9.15 -7.89 14.96
N VAL A 77 -9.51 -7.77 16.24
CA VAL A 77 -9.03 -8.65 17.31
C VAL A 77 -9.78 -9.99 17.30
N ASP A 78 -11.12 -9.96 17.21
CA ASP A 78 -12.01 -11.12 17.27
C ASP A 78 -11.79 -12.10 16.09
N THR A 79 -11.35 -11.60 14.93
CA THR A 79 -10.97 -12.46 13.78
C THR A 79 -9.69 -13.28 14.02
N GLY A 80 -8.87 -12.96 15.03
CA GLY A 80 -7.84 -13.86 15.56
C GLY A 80 -6.66 -14.19 14.63
N MET A 81 -6.32 -13.33 13.66
CA MET A 81 -5.33 -13.60 12.59
C MET A 81 -3.96 -12.93 12.84
N ARG A 82 -3.43 -13.00 14.08
CA ARG A 82 -2.23 -12.24 14.50
C ARG A 82 -0.99 -12.59 13.65
N ASP A 83 -0.79 -13.86 13.32
CA ASP A 83 0.38 -14.29 12.54
C ASP A 83 0.29 -13.90 11.06
N GLU A 84 -0.91 -13.93 10.49
CA GLU A 84 -1.20 -13.45 9.14
C GLU A 84 -1.01 -11.93 9.06
N ARG A 85 -1.43 -11.17 10.08
CA ARG A 85 -1.18 -9.72 10.16
C ARG A 85 0.32 -9.42 10.26
N LYS A 86 1.07 -10.20 11.04
CA LYS A 86 2.54 -10.11 11.08
C LYS A 86 3.14 -10.42 9.70
N ARG A 87 2.64 -11.43 8.99
CA ARG A 87 3.06 -11.76 7.62
C ARG A 87 2.76 -10.62 6.66
N GLN A 88 1.56 -10.02 6.74
CA GLN A 88 1.16 -8.87 5.93
C GLN A 88 2.15 -7.70 6.09
N ILE A 89 2.50 -7.35 7.32
CA ILE A 89 3.47 -6.28 7.61
C ILE A 89 4.87 -6.62 7.07
N ARG A 90 5.32 -7.88 7.23
CA ARG A 90 6.62 -8.31 6.68
C ARG A 90 6.66 -8.21 5.16
N SER A 91 5.61 -8.69 4.48
CA SER A 91 5.50 -8.61 3.01
C SER A 91 5.49 -7.17 2.52
N LEU A 92 4.70 -6.28 3.16
CA LEU A 92 4.67 -4.85 2.83
C LEU A 92 6.08 -4.22 2.87
N VAL A 93 6.83 -4.52 3.92
CA VAL A 93 8.20 -3.99 4.12
C VAL A 93 9.19 -4.59 3.12
N SER A 94 9.07 -5.89 2.81
CA SER A 94 9.89 -6.55 1.78
C SER A 94 9.71 -5.89 0.42
N ILE A 95 8.45 -5.78 -0.03
CA ILE A 95 8.09 -5.17 -1.31
C ILE A 95 8.60 -3.73 -1.38
N GLY A 96 8.37 -2.95 -0.32
CA GLY A 96 8.81 -1.57 -0.24
C GLY A 96 10.33 -1.40 -0.43
N ARG A 97 11.12 -2.21 0.27
CA ARG A 97 12.59 -2.20 0.16
C ARG A 97 13.09 -2.65 -1.20
N ARG A 98 12.44 -3.66 -1.81
CA ARG A 98 12.80 -4.12 -3.16
C ARG A 98 12.46 -3.08 -4.22
N LEU A 99 11.31 -2.41 -4.10
CA LEU A 99 10.96 -1.28 -4.97
C LEU A 99 11.97 -0.14 -4.81
N GLU A 100 12.34 0.17 -3.57
CA GLU A 100 13.35 1.16 -3.25
C GLU A 100 14.72 0.86 -3.89
N ASP A 101 15.16 -0.40 -3.92
CA ASP A 101 16.36 -0.83 -4.65
C ASP A 101 16.16 -0.71 -6.17
N LEU A 102 15.05 -1.26 -6.67
CA LEU A 102 14.76 -1.36 -8.10
C LEU A 102 14.73 0.01 -8.79
N VAL A 103 14.13 1.03 -8.16
CA VAL A 103 14.04 2.37 -8.76
C VAL A 103 15.38 3.09 -8.87
N ARG A 104 16.42 2.62 -8.16
CA ARG A 104 17.77 3.21 -8.20
C ARG A 104 18.71 2.49 -9.18
N ARG A 105 18.29 1.35 -9.72
CA ARG A 105 19.10 0.62 -10.69
C ARG A 105 19.26 1.43 -11.99
N PRO A 106 20.47 1.50 -12.55
CA PRO A 106 20.71 2.19 -13.81
C PRO A 106 19.79 1.68 -14.93
N GLY A 107 19.30 2.59 -15.77
CA GLY A 107 18.49 2.26 -16.94
C GLY A 107 16.99 2.05 -16.67
N ILE A 108 16.56 1.70 -15.45
CA ILE A 108 15.13 1.46 -15.16
C ILE A 108 14.26 2.67 -15.52
N GLY A 109 14.68 3.87 -15.10
CA GLY A 109 13.95 5.10 -15.43
C GLY A 109 13.87 5.37 -16.94
N THR A 110 14.90 5.00 -17.69
CA THR A 110 14.92 5.13 -19.16
C THR A 110 13.99 4.12 -19.82
N THR A 111 14.03 2.86 -19.39
CA THR A 111 13.14 1.79 -19.86
C THR A 111 11.68 2.18 -19.66
N ILE A 112 11.34 2.71 -18.48
CA ILE A 112 9.98 3.20 -18.22
C ILE A 112 9.64 4.31 -19.22
N LYS A 113 10.47 5.35 -19.38
CA LYS A 113 10.16 6.44 -20.33
C LYS A 113 9.93 5.95 -21.77
N LEU A 114 10.73 5.00 -22.25
CA LEU A 114 10.63 4.46 -23.60
C LEU A 114 9.36 3.61 -23.81
N ALA A 115 8.86 2.95 -22.75
CA ALA A 115 7.66 2.12 -22.82
C ALA A 115 6.35 2.92 -22.99
N ASN A 116 6.38 4.25 -22.90
CA ASN A 116 5.18 5.10 -22.95
C ASN A 116 4.39 4.98 -24.27
N ILE A 117 5.07 5.08 -25.41
CA ILE A 117 4.42 5.00 -26.73
C ILE A 117 3.80 3.62 -26.97
N PRO A 118 4.54 2.50 -26.84
CA PRO A 118 3.94 1.17 -27.04
C PRO A 118 2.83 0.87 -26.04
N ALA A 119 2.96 1.32 -24.77
CA ALA A 119 1.90 1.14 -23.79
C ALA A 119 0.61 1.87 -24.19
N LYS A 120 0.70 3.09 -24.74
CA LYS A 120 -0.49 3.81 -25.24
C LYS A 120 -1.11 3.12 -26.44
N MET A 121 -0.30 2.65 -27.39
CA MET A 121 -0.79 1.94 -28.57
C MET A 121 -1.54 0.65 -28.21
N LEU A 122 -1.09 -0.04 -27.16
CA LEU A 122 -1.70 -1.27 -26.67
C LEU A 122 -2.86 -1.03 -25.66
N GLY A 123 -3.25 0.22 -25.41
CA GLY A 123 -4.35 0.57 -24.49
C GLY A 123 -3.96 0.66 -23.00
N PHE A 124 -2.68 0.47 -22.66
CA PHE A 124 -2.15 0.48 -21.28
C PHE A 124 -1.56 1.82 -20.85
N GLY A 125 -1.88 2.92 -21.55
CA GLY A 125 -1.34 4.25 -21.23
C GLY A 125 -1.63 4.72 -19.80
N LYS A 126 -2.80 4.37 -19.23
CA LYS A 126 -3.15 4.70 -17.83
C LYS A 126 -2.27 3.93 -16.84
N LEU A 127 -2.10 2.63 -17.03
CA LEU A 127 -1.22 1.78 -16.23
C LEU A 127 0.23 2.26 -16.33
N HIS A 128 0.69 2.62 -17.53
CA HIS A 128 2.02 3.18 -17.74
C HIS A 128 2.24 4.47 -16.93
N ASN A 129 1.30 5.42 -17.01
CA ASN A 129 1.39 6.67 -16.27
C ASN A 129 1.42 6.43 -14.76
N PHE A 130 0.67 5.44 -14.25
CA PHE A 130 0.72 5.03 -12.85
C PHE A 130 2.11 4.51 -12.47
N ILE A 131 2.70 3.60 -13.26
CA ILE A 131 4.07 3.09 -13.03
C ILE A 131 5.09 4.24 -13.03
N GLN A 132 4.97 5.19 -13.95
CA GLN A 132 5.89 6.33 -14.02
C GLN A 132 5.77 7.26 -12.79
N ARG A 133 4.55 7.51 -12.28
CA ARG A 133 4.35 8.28 -11.05
C ARG A 133 4.90 7.53 -9.83
N GLY A 134 4.65 6.23 -9.74
CA GLY A 134 5.19 5.37 -8.68
C GLY A 134 6.72 5.35 -8.68
N PHE A 135 7.35 5.15 -9.84
CA PHE A 135 8.81 5.22 -9.99
C PHE A 135 9.37 6.55 -9.48
N LYS A 136 8.80 7.68 -9.91
CA LYS A 136 9.23 9.02 -9.45
C LYS A 136 9.07 9.18 -7.94
N ALA A 137 7.96 8.72 -7.37
CA ALA A 137 7.68 8.83 -5.95
C ALA A 137 8.68 8.04 -5.10
N PHE A 138 8.98 6.79 -5.48
CA PHE A 138 9.98 5.98 -4.78
C PHE A 138 11.40 6.49 -4.98
N HIS A 139 11.74 6.99 -6.18
CA HIS A 139 13.07 7.54 -6.47
C HIS A 139 13.37 8.83 -5.68
N GLN A 140 12.33 9.56 -5.27
CA GLN A 140 12.45 10.75 -4.42
C GLN A 140 12.65 10.43 -2.93
N ILE A 141 12.48 9.17 -2.51
CA ILE A 141 12.70 8.78 -1.12
C ILE A 141 14.22 8.72 -0.86
N PRO A 142 14.75 9.52 0.08
CA PRO A 142 16.17 9.47 0.42
C PRO A 142 16.53 8.11 1.04
N PRO A 143 17.65 7.47 0.66
CA PRO A 143 18.07 6.18 1.23
C PRO A 143 18.18 6.19 2.78
N GLU A 144 18.55 7.33 3.36
CA GLU A 144 18.69 7.54 4.79
C GLU A 144 17.37 7.65 5.55
N ALA A 145 16.25 7.86 4.85
CA ALA A 145 14.94 8.10 5.48
C ALA A 145 14.41 6.87 6.23
N LYS A 146 14.97 5.66 5.98
CA LYS A 146 14.61 4.40 6.65
C LYS A 146 13.09 4.19 6.76
N ILE A 147 12.33 4.65 5.76
CA ILE A 147 10.87 4.81 5.85
C ILE A 147 10.18 3.47 6.14
N PHE A 148 10.66 2.38 5.52
CA PHE A 148 10.12 1.04 5.73
C PHE A 148 10.48 0.46 7.10
N ASN A 149 11.56 0.92 7.76
CA ASN A 149 11.83 0.56 9.16
C ASN A 149 10.83 1.24 10.08
N ALA A 150 10.58 2.54 9.86
CA ALA A 150 9.61 3.30 10.63
C ALA A 150 8.20 2.72 10.49
N ILE A 151 7.78 2.40 9.25
CA ILE A 151 6.51 1.70 8.99
C ILE A 151 6.47 0.37 9.73
N SER A 152 7.51 -0.46 9.60
CA SER A 152 7.55 -1.78 10.21
C SER A 152 7.43 -1.74 11.75
N LEU A 153 8.12 -0.81 12.39
CA LEU A 153 8.03 -0.61 13.85
C LEU A 153 6.64 -0.13 14.25
N ARG A 154 6.14 0.91 13.58
CA ARG A 154 4.84 1.52 13.88
C ARG A 154 3.69 0.53 13.70
N GLU A 155 3.63 -0.17 12.57
CA GLU A 155 2.54 -1.10 12.28
C GLU A 155 2.55 -2.31 13.21
N ARG A 156 3.74 -2.84 13.56
CA ARG A 156 3.83 -3.90 14.58
C ARG A 156 3.38 -3.40 15.93
N PHE A 157 3.86 -2.25 16.37
CA PHE A 157 3.46 -1.69 17.66
C PHE A 157 1.94 -1.49 17.75
N ILE A 158 1.32 -0.91 16.73
CA ILE A 158 -0.15 -0.77 16.67
C ILE A 158 -0.82 -2.13 16.73
N MET A 159 -0.43 -3.07 15.87
CA MET A 159 -1.04 -4.40 15.81
C MET A 159 -0.96 -5.14 17.15
N GLU A 160 0.22 -5.16 17.79
CA GLU A 160 0.38 -5.82 19.10
C GLU A 160 -0.51 -5.15 20.17
N GLN A 161 -0.55 -3.82 20.20
CA GLN A 161 -1.37 -3.08 21.16
C GLN A 161 -2.88 -3.33 20.98
N LEU A 162 -3.35 -3.48 19.74
CA LEU A 162 -4.75 -3.83 19.47
C LEU A 162 -5.07 -5.23 20.00
N PHE A 163 -4.20 -6.22 19.74
CA PHE A 163 -4.39 -7.59 20.25
C PHE A 163 -4.25 -7.71 21.77
N ASP A 164 -3.45 -6.85 22.41
CA ASP A 164 -3.28 -6.82 23.86
C ASP A 164 -4.38 -6.02 24.59
N GLY A 165 -5.42 -5.57 23.87
CA GLY A 165 -6.61 -4.95 24.44
C GLY A 165 -6.48 -3.45 24.74
N ALA A 166 -5.50 -2.75 24.16
CA ALA A 166 -5.40 -1.30 24.31
C ALA A 166 -6.61 -0.60 23.65
N SER A 167 -7.32 0.25 24.42
CA SER A 167 -8.50 0.99 23.92
C SER A 167 -8.18 1.81 22.67
N SER A 168 -9.04 1.72 21.65
CA SER A 168 -8.98 2.47 20.39
C SER A 168 -9.05 4.00 20.58
N SER A 169 -9.62 4.45 21.70
CA SER A 169 -9.75 5.87 22.07
C SER A 169 -8.40 6.59 22.19
N LYS A 170 -7.37 5.88 22.68
CA LYS A 170 -6.01 6.43 22.86
C LYS A 170 -5.32 6.73 21.53
N TRP A 171 -5.72 6.06 20.45
CA TRP A 171 -5.07 6.13 19.14
C TRP A 171 -5.72 7.13 18.20
N TRP A 172 -7.06 7.17 18.19
CA TRP A 172 -7.79 8.15 17.39
C TRP A 172 -7.83 9.53 18.02
N GLY A 173 -7.85 9.64 19.36
CA GLY A 173 -7.71 10.92 20.04
C GLY A 173 -6.36 11.60 19.75
N ALA A 174 -5.27 10.84 19.75
CA ALA A 174 -3.93 11.34 19.42
C ALA A 174 -3.78 11.73 17.94
N ARG A 175 -4.35 10.95 17.01
CA ARG A 175 -4.32 11.27 15.57
C ARG A 175 -5.22 12.44 15.17
N ALA A 176 -6.38 12.59 15.79
CA ALA A 176 -7.26 13.74 15.55
C ALA A 176 -6.60 15.05 16.03
N ALA A 177 -5.87 14.99 17.14
CA ALA A 177 -5.09 16.11 17.65
C ALA A 177 -3.91 16.48 16.73
N GLU A 178 -3.15 15.51 16.22
CA GLU A 178 -2.06 15.75 15.26
C GLU A 178 -2.55 16.28 13.90
N GLN A 179 -3.69 15.79 13.39
CA GLN A 179 -4.29 16.28 12.14
C GLN A 179 -4.84 17.70 12.26
N THR A 180 -5.37 18.08 13.43
CA THR A 180 -5.80 19.45 13.70
C THR A 180 -4.60 20.39 13.75
N GLN A 181 -3.47 19.94 14.31
CA GLN A 181 -2.25 20.74 14.44
C GLN A 181 -1.50 20.92 13.10
N THR A 182 -1.54 19.93 12.20
CA THR A 182 -0.99 20.09 10.83
C THR A 182 -1.87 20.94 9.92
N ALA A 183 -3.19 20.96 10.11
CA ALA A 183 -4.09 21.83 9.37
C ALA A 183 -3.90 23.33 9.73
N THR A 184 -3.58 23.65 10.99
CA THR A 184 -3.31 25.03 11.42
C THR A 184 -1.99 25.59 10.87
N VAL A 185 -0.96 24.74 10.70
CA VAL A 185 0.35 25.17 10.16
C VAL A 185 0.30 25.47 8.65
N ILE A 186 -0.61 24.84 7.91
CA ILE A 186 -0.79 25.07 6.47
C ILE A 186 -1.69 26.28 6.19
N GLN A 187 -2.50 26.73 7.14
CA GLN A 187 -3.32 27.95 6.99
C GLN A 187 -2.56 29.25 7.32
N HIS A 188 -1.34 29.17 7.84
CA HIS A 188 -0.52 30.34 8.24
C HIS A 188 0.87 30.36 7.57
N ALA A 189 1.05 29.63 6.47
CA ALA A 189 2.21 29.67 5.58
C ALA A 189 1.75 29.98 4.15
#